data_AF-A0A4V0XAI3-F1
#
_entry.id   AF-A0A4V0XAI3-F1
#
_cell.length_a   1.000
_cell.length_b   1.000
_cell.length_c   1.000
_cell.angle_alpha   90.00
_cell.angle_beta   90.00
_cell.angle_gamma   90.00
#
_symmetry.space_group_name_H-M   'P 1'
#
loop_
_entity.id
_entity.type
_entity.pdbx_description
1 polymer ?
#
loop_
_entity_poly.entity_id
_entity_poly.type
_entity_poly.pdbx_seq_one_letter_code
_entity_poly.pdbx_strand_id
1 'polypeptide(L)'
;MPVTDLDAASRKKGKSSSSKSSKKRSSNKSKKSSRSSKKGSKKGRYAKKGRNRRSSSSSGHNQFVSVNGKQVFIEDTMIAPGLRYMHFLYGPLNHPVYAVEMDVNDPTLKIGVIKGLNKNDGLERIGDMFMRIDTTVRDSLLSAVNANFWRAYRNTAIGPLVLNGEVIQMGNEKKWTSAFFDSKNKMYLGRYDLQGIIRTESGEKYRISYTNERPSVDGIALYNLYGGTSIPHVPNMQLDKAAEEFLENRPQSAEDSTEEELDMEQLKAELAEMKRQSNIEYPLIKVQVRFLRSPTVNKEVPCLVNAVDTGTVAMPLRGAIISLGRDFPADKLPVAGDTLFIRYYTAEKDTIPFVQAVCGTPRLIESGEVRQQAVSEGSRNSRFIGHNLPRTAIGTNTRKTKNWLVLVDPSGKGRGATLDQMGAIMKKLGAHDALNLDGGGSSMMMVCGENVCNNSRVPSGRRISCALAVFRKQKVLRERLQDQNQAE
;
A
#
# COMPACT_ATOMS: atom_id res chain seq x y z
N MET A 1 -31.70 -37.71 -41.75
CA MET A 1 -32.87 -38.45 -42.28
C MET A 1 -33.33 -39.39 -41.17
N PRO A 2 -34.57 -39.26 -40.69
CA PRO A 2 -35.04 -39.78 -39.41
C PRO A 2 -35.67 -41.18 -39.54
N VAL A 3 -35.62 -42.01 -38.49
CA VAL A 3 -36.70 -42.97 -38.19
C VAL A 3 -36.74 -43.18 -36.67
N THR A 4 -37.94 -43.00 -36.14
CA THR A 4 -38.43 -43.24 -34.78
C THR A 4 -38.59 -44.73 -34.49
N ASP A 5 -38.44 -45.16 -33.23
CA ASP A 5 -39.24 -46.28 -32.73
C ASP A 5 -39.66 -46.10 -31.27
N LEU A 6 -40.87 -46.57 -31.02
CA LEU A 6 -41.74 -46.38 -29.86
C LEU A 6 -41.70 -47.59 -28.91
N ASP A 7 -42.39 -47.42 -27.78
CA ASP A 7 -42.95 -48.44 -26.86
C ASP A 7 -42.03 -49.02 -25.75
N ALA A 8 -42.48 -49.22 -24.50
CA ALA A 8 -43.72 -48.90 -23.82
C ALA A 8 -43.57 -49.10 -22.28
N ALA A 9 -44.56 -48.56 -21.55
CA ALA A 9 -45.17 -49.08 -20.32
C ALA A 9 -44.61 -48.72 -18.91
N SER A 10 -45.29 -47.73 -18.34
CA SER A 10 -45.98 -47.75 -17.03
C SER A 10 -45.19 -47.58 -15.72
N ARG A 11 -45.54 -46.55 -14.93
CA ARG A 11 -46.32 -46.69 -13.68
C ARG A 11 -46.55 -45.34 -12.98
N LYS A 12 -47.71 -45.28 -12.31
CA LYS A 12 -48.36 -44.13 -11.68
C LYS A 12 -47.68 -43.64 -10.40
N LYS A 13 -47.83 -42.32 -10.17
CA LYS A 13 -48.11 -41.56 -8.94
C LYS A 13 -47.48 -42.01 -7.60
N GLY A 14 -46.78 -41.07 -6.97
CA GLY A 14 -46.60 -41.04 -5.52
C GLY A 14 -45.88 -39.79 -5.04
N LYS A 15 -46.64 -38.81 -4.51
CA LYS A 15 -46.11 -37.76 -3.63
C LYS A 15 -45.69 -38.43 -2.32
N SER A 16 -44.49 -38.15 -1.81
CA SER A 16 -44.17 -38.39 -0.41
C SER A 16 -43.29 -37.28 0.16
N SER A 17 -43.79 -36.71 1.24
CA SER A 17 -43.16 -35.83 2.21
C SER A 17 -42.51 -36.65 3.32
N SER A 18 -41.30 -36.29 3.74
CA SER A 18 -40.71 -36.65 5.04
C SER A 18 -39.42 -35.83 5.20
N SER A 19 -38.91 -35.46 6.38
CA SER A 19 -39.42 -35.40 7.74
C SER A 19 -38.35 -34.67 8.54
N LYS A 20 -38.70 -33.58 9.24
CA LYS A 20 -37.89 -32.97 10.30
C LYS A 20 -37.96 -33.88 11.53
N SER A 21 -36.82 -34.27 12.09
CA SER A 21 -36.76 -34.89 13.42
C SER A 21 -36.17 -33.93 14.44
N SER A 22 -37.01 -33.61 15.42
CA SER A 22 -36.71 -32.92 16.65
C SER A 22 -36.25 -33.92 17.72
N LYS A 23 -35.22 -33.58 18.50
CA LYS A 23 -35.04 -34.14 19.85
C LYS A 23 -34.86 -33.00 20.85
N LYS A 24 -35.83 -32.91 21.77
CA LYS A 24 -35.89 -32.10 22.99
C LYS A 24 -35.81 -33.05 24.18
N ARG A 25 -35.05 -32.70 25.22
CA ARG A 25 -35.17 -33.04 26.66
C ARG A 25 -33.79 -32.85 27.29
N SER A 26 -33.58 -32.37 28.51
CA SER A 26 -34.39 -31.71 29.53
C SER A 26 -33.41 -31.30 30.63
N SER A 27 -33.71 -30.20 31.32
CA SER A 27 -33.00 -29.65 32.47
C SER A 27 -32.80 -30.62 33.65
N ASN A 28 -31.68 -30.48 34.36
CA ASN A 28 -31.73 -30.54 35.82
C ASN A 28 -30.68 -29.65 36.49
N LYS A 29 -31.17 -28.84 37.44
CA LYS A 29 -30.42 -27.97 38.36
C LYS A 29 -29.71 -28.80 39.42
N SER A 30 -28.53 -28.38 39.84
CA SER A 30 -28.13 -28.54 41.25
C SER A 30 -27.43 -27.27 41.76
N LYS A 31 -28.06 -26.69 42.79
CA LYS A 31 -27.49 -25.68 43.67
C LYS A 31 -26.51 -26.37 44.62
N LYS A 32 -25.39 -25.74 44.95
CA LYS A 32 -24.77 -25.84 46.29
C LYS A 32 -24.04 -24.55 46.63
N SER A 33 -24.59 -23.89 47.65
CA SER A 33 -24.05 -22.75 48.37
C SER A 33 -23.49 -23.18 49.73
N SER A 34 -22.68 -22.31 50.32
CA SER A 34 -22.18 -22.26 51.72
C SER A 34 -20.77 -22.83 51.93
N ARG A 35 -19.89 -22.32 52.80
CA ARG A 35 -19.81 -21.10 53.64
C ARG A 35 -18.35 -21.04 54.15
N SER A 36 -17.82 -19.82 54.22
CA SER A 36 -16.84 -19.28 55.19
C SER A 36 -16.00 -20.22 56.07
N SER A 37 -14.67 -19.98 56.09
CA SER A 37 -13.95 -19.85 57.37
C SER A 37 -12.84 -18.79 57.28
N LYS A 38 -12.91 -17.84 58.22
CA LYS A 38 -11.86 -16.87 58.55
C LYS A 38 -10.81 -17.56 59.42
N LYS A 39 -9.53 -17.20 59.26
CA LYS A 39 -8.62 -16.90 60.39
C LYS A 39 -7.46 -16.03 59.90
N GLY A 40 -7.28 -14.88 60.56
CA GLY A 40 -6.21 -13.90 60.34
C GLY A 40 -4.86 -14.37 60.90
N SER A 41 -3.75 -13.78 60.48
CA SER A 41 -3.09 -12.59 61.07
C SER A 41 -1.73 -12.45 60.33
N LYS A 42 -0.93 -11.36 60.28
CA LYS A 42 -0.86 -10.05 60.95
C LYS A 42 0.16 -9.21 60.14
N LYS A 43 -0.15 -7.92 59.96
CA LYS A 43 0.71 -6.72 59.85
C LYS A 43 2.12 -6.77 59.22
N GLY A 44 2.33 -5.86 58.26
CA GLY A 44 3.63 -5.23 57.96
C GLY A 44 3.47 -4.02 57.02
N ARG A 45 3.34 -2.82 57.59
CA ARG A 45 3.27 -1.53 56.86
C ARG A 45 4.67 -1.12 56.42
N TYR A 46 4.86 -0.77 55.15
CA TYR A 46 5.89 0.18 54.73
C TYR A 46 5.35 1.11 53.64
N ALA A 47 5.11 2.35 54.04
CA ALA A 47 4.82 3.46 53.15
C ALA A 47 6.15 4.10 52.70
N LYS A 48 6.37 4.24 51.39
CA LYS A 48 7.42 5.12 50.85
C LYS A 48 6.77 6.26 50.05
N LYS A 49 7.00 7.47 50.57
CA LYS A 49 6.67 8.78 50.00
C LYS A 49 7.34 8.95 48.63
N GLY A 50 6.54 9.20 47.59
CA GLY A 50 7.00 9.73 46.30
C GLY A 50 6.81 11.24 46.26
N ARG A 51 7.91 11.98 46.09
CA ARG A 51 7.98 13.45 45.98
C ARG A 51 7.27 13.94 44.71
N ASN A 52 6.30 14.83 44.87
CA ASN A 52 5.80 15.69 43.78
C ASN A 52 6.90 16.68 43.36
N ARG A 53 7.42 16.53 42.13
CA ARG A 53 8.16 17.58 41.44
C ARG A 53 7.18 18.36 40.56
N ARG A 54 6.96 19.62 40.93
CA ARG A 54 6.28 20.63 40.11
C ARG A 54 7.17 20.94 38.91
N SER A 55 6.70 20.68 37.69
CA SER A 55 7.25 21.30 36.49
C SER A 55 6.49 22.60 36.23
N SER A 56 7.26 23.66 36.02
CA SER A 56 6.82 25.02 35.71
C SER A 56 6.11 25.05 34.35
N SER A 57 4.82 25.37 34.35
CA SER A 57 4.04 25.65 33.16
C SER A 57 4.36 27.05 32.63
N SER A 58 5.05 27.14 31.50
CA SER A 58 5.02 28.34 30.66
C SER A 58 3.71 28.34 29.88
N SER A 59 2.72 29.03 30.44
CA SER A 59 1.39 29.25 29.87
C SER A 59 1.47 30.18 28.65
N GLY A 60 1.66 29.61 27.46
CA GLY A 60 1.33 30.25 26.18
C GLY A 60 -0.17 30.09 25.91
N HIS A 61 -0.87 31.21 25.72
CA HIS A 61 -2.28 31.25 25.36
C HIS A 61 -2.54 30.55 24.01
N ASN A 62 -3.18 29.38 24.01
CA ASN A 62 -3.90 28.91 22.82
C ASN A 62 -5.32 29.47 22.86
N GLN A 63 -5.58 30.46 22.01
CA GLN A 63 -6.93 30.96 21.76
C GLN A 63 -7.75 29.84 21.09
N PHE A 64 -8.73 29.31 21.83
CA PHE A 64 -9.76 28.44 21.26
C PHE A 64 -10.76 29.30 20.49
N VAL A 65 -10.60 29.39 19.17
CA VAL A 65 -11.57 30.07 18.31
C VAL A 65 -12.55 29.02 17.77
N SER A 66 -13.77 29.01 18.32
CA SER A 66 -14.91 28.37 17.67
C SER A 66 -15.33 29.22 16.48
N VAL A 67 -15.03 28.75 15.26
CA VAL A 67 -15.56 29.35 14.03
C VAL A 67 -16.49 28.33 13.38
N ASN A 68 -17.79 28.64 13.42
CA ASN A 68 -18.88 27.90 12.75
C ASN A 68 -19.13 26.47 13.24
N GLY A 69 -19.57 26.32 14.49
CA GLY A 69 -20.58 25.34 14.95
C GLY A 69 -20.36 23.83 14.71
N LYS A 70 -19.27 23.40 14.06
CA LYS A 70 -18.96 22.00 13.74
C LYS A 70 -17.46 21.70 13.71
N GLN A 71 -16.58 22.66 14.01
CA GLN A 71 -15.13 22.46 14.05
C GLN A 71 -14.53 23.13 15.29
N VAL A 72 -13.75 22.35 16.05
CA VAL A 72 -12.97 22.86 17.18
C VAL A 72 -11.51 22.50 16.95
N PHE A 73 -10.68 23.49 16.62
CA PHE A 73 -9.25 23.29 16.39
C PHE A 73 -8.53 23.07 17.73
N ILE A 74 -7.71 22.03 17.75
CA ILE A 74 -6.80 21.67 18.84
C ILE A 74 -5.40 22.15 18.48
N GLU A 75 -4.99 21.93 17.23
CA GLU A 75 -3.71 22.36 16.70
C GLU A 75 -3.84 22.79 15.25
N ASP A 76 -3.08 23.82 14.87
CA ASP A 76 -3.06 24.37 13.53
C ASP A 76 -1.71 25.07 13.30
N THR A 77 -0.78 24.36 12.67
CA THR A 77 0.63 24.73 12.64
C THR A 77 1.24 24.54 11.25
N MET A 78 2.06 25.48 10.81
CA MET A 78 2.94 25.27 9.65
C MET A 78 4.14 24.43 10.08
N ILE A 79 4.16 23.14 9.73
CA ILE A 79 5.27 22.25 10.07
C ILE A 79 6.49 22.48 9.18
N ALA A 80 6.29 23.03 7.98
CA ALA A 80 7.35 23.54 7.11
C ALA A 80 6.73 24.46 6.03
N PRO A 81 7.51 25.27 5.29
CA PRO A 81 6.96 26.12 4.22
C PRO A 81 6.09 25.34 3.23
N GLY A 82 4.90 25.83 2.92
CA GLY A 82 3.95 25.14 2.03
C GLY A 82 3.31 23.87 2.62
N LEU A 83 3.57 23.50 3.88
CA LEU A 83 3.02 22.31 4.53
C LEU A 83 2.42 22.65 5.89
N ARG A 84 1.09 22.57 5.98
CA ARG A 84 0.31 22.88 7.19
C ARG A 84 -0.25 21.60 7.79
N TYR A 85 -0.13 21.46 9.10
CA TYR A 85 -0.75 20.41 9.88
C TYR A 85 -1.91 20.97 10.70
N MET A 86 -3.01 20.22 10.77
CA MET A 86 -4.21 20.58 11.49
C MET A 86 -4.71 19.37 12.29
N HIS A 87 -5.05 19.60 13.55
CA HIS A 87 -5.77 18.66 14.40
C HIS A 87 -7.02 19.36 14.93
N PHE A 88 -8.20 18.82 14.62
CA PHE A 88 -9.47 19.41 15.05
C PHE A 88 -10.55 18.35 15.26
N LEU A 89 -11.55 18.68 16.08
CA LEU A 89 -12.75 17.89 16.25
C LEU A 89 -13.81 18.33 15.25
N TYR A 90 -14.45 17.38 14.57
CA TYR A 90 -15.48 17.66 13.56
C TYR A 90 -16.86 17.06 13.90
N GLY A 91 -17.89 17.88 13.73
CA GLY A 91 -19.29 17.47 13.81
C GLY A 91 -19.76 17.09 15.21
N PRO A 92 -21.02 16.64 15.34
CA PRO A 92 -21.66 16.41 16.64
C PRO A 92 -21.04 15.25 17.44
N LEU A 93 -20.35 14.33 16.76
CA LEU A 93 -19.66 13.21 17.41
C LEU A 93 -18.22 13.55 17.81
N ASN A 94 -17.78 14.80 17.57
CA ASN A 94 -16.42 15.26 17.82
C ASN A 94 -15.37 14.31 17.22
N HIS A 95 -15.49 14.04 15.91
CA HIS A 95 -14.56 13.19 15.20
C HIS A 95 -13.15 13.80 15.26
N PRO A 96 -12.15 13.12 15.83
CA PRO A 96 -10.76 13.59 15.82
C PRO A 96 -10.19 13.49 14.41
N VAL A 97 -9.96 14.65 13.78
CA VAL A 97 -9.42 14.76 12.43
C VAL A 97 -8.01 15.30 12.48
N TYR A 98 -7.09 14.55 11.88
CA TYR A 98 -5.72 14.98 11.60
C TYR A 98 -5.60 15.19 10.10
N ALA A 99 -5.12 16.36 9.68
CA ALA A 99 -5.00 16.71 8.28
C ALA A 99 -3.67 17.41 8.00
N VAL A 100 -3.04 17.01 6.90
CA VAL A 100 -1.90 17.70 6.32
C VAL A 100 -2.34 18.32 5.01
N GLU A 101 -2.24 19.65 4.91
CA GLU A 101 -2.47 20.43 3.71
C GLU A 101 -1.13 20.81 3.09
N MET A 102 -0.91 20.36 1.84
CA MET A 102 0.27 20.66 1.05
C MET A 102 -0.08 21.67 -0.06
N ASP A 103 0.70 22.74 -0.16
CA ASP A 103 0.76 23.59 -1.35
C ASP A 103 1.47 22.86 -2.49
N VAL A 104 0.74 22.59 -3.56
CA VAL A 104 1.23 21.89 -4.74
C VAL A 104 2.26 22.73 -5.50
N ASN A 105 2.18 24.05 -5.40
CA ASN A 105 3.05 24.96 -6.13
C ASN A 105 4.40 25.20 -5.43
N ASP A 106 4.58 24.78 -4.17
CA ASP A 106 5.88 24.84 -3.51
C ASP A 106 6.85 23.86 -4.20
N PRO A 107 7.90 24.37 -4.90
CA PRO A 107 8.79 23.51 -5.69
C PRO A 107 9.68 22.62 -4.82
N THR A 108 9.81 22.95 -3.54
CA THR A 108 10.61 22.21 -2.57
C THR A 108 9.84 21.03 -1.97
N LEU A 109 8.52 20.94 -2.17
CA LEU A 109 7.72 19.81 -1.75
C LEU A 109 7.54 18.78 -2.88
N LYS A 110 7.44 17.51 -2.49
CA LYS A 110 7.20 16.38 -3.39
C LYS A 110 6.24 15.39 -2.75
N ILE A 111 5.23 14.96 -3.50
CA ILE A 111 4.47 13.75 -3.15
C ILE A 111 5.21 12.52 -3.65
N GLY A 112 5.31 11.52 -2.80
CA GLY A 112 5.89 10.22 -3.12
C GLY A 112 5.07 9.09 -2.52
N VAL A 113 5.15 7.92 -3.14
CA VAL A 113 4.66 6.67 -2.56
C VAL A 113 5.86 5.95 -1.93
N ILE A 114 5.63 5.26 -0.81
CA ILE A 114 6.61 4.40 -0.17
C ILE A 114 6.05 2.98 -0.19
N LYS A 115 6.82 2.03 -0.75
CA LYS A 115 6.46 0.61 -0.75
C LYS A 115 7.05 -0.09 0.47
N GLY A 116 6.26 -0.92 1.14
CA GLY A 116 6.72 -1.75 2.24
C GLY A 116 7.87 -2.66 1.81
N LEU A 117 8.98 -2.57 2.53
CA LEU A 117 10.24 -3.28 2.29
C LEU A 117 10.80 -3.09 0.86
N ASN A 118 10.32 -2.09 0.10
CA ASN A 118 10.60 -1.94 -1.33
C ASN A 118 10.32 -3.20 -2.17
N LYS A 119 9.37 -4.04 -1.77
CA LYS A 119 8.96 -5.26 -2.48
C LYS A 119 7.49 -5.24 -2.84
N ASN A 120 7.09 -5.87 -3.94
CA ASN A 120 5.69 -5.93 -4.40
C ASN A 120 4.76 -6.52 -3.32
N ASP A 121 5.20 -7.58 -2.66
CA ASP A 121 4.51 -8.32 -1.58
C ASP A 121 4.92 -7.86 -0.16
N GLY A 122 5.79 -6.85 -0.05
CA GLY A 122 6.32 -6.39 1.24
C GLY A 122 5.28 -5.64 2.08
N LEU A 123 5.17 -6.01 3.36
CA LEU A 123 4.37 -5.31 4.36
C LEU A 123 5.24 -4.76 5.48
N GLU A 124 5.05 -3.49 5.81
CA GLU A 124 5.86 -2.76 6.78
C GLU A 124 4.98 -1.81 7.58
N ARG A 125 5.32 -1.49 8.84
CA ARG A 125 4.58 -0.46 9.57
C ARG A 125 5.00 0.89 9.02
N ILE A 126 4.09 1.86 8.99
CA ILE A 126 4.41 3.19 8.46
C ILE A 126 5.54 3.88 9.24
N GLY A 127 5.67 3.63 10.54
CA GLY A 127 6.80 4.12 11.35
C GLY A 127 8.14 3.50 10.94
N ASP A 128 8.16 2.19 10.68
CA ASP A 128 9.35 1.49 10.18
C ASP A 128 9.75 2.02 8.78
N MET A 129 8.75 2.24 7.91
CA MET A 129 8.95 2.88 6.61
C MET A 129 9.56 4.28 6.76
N PHE A 130 9.10 5.06 7.74
CA PHE A 130 9.59 6.42 7.98
C PHE A 130 11.08 6.40 8.33
N MET A 131 11.49 5.53 9.27
CA MET A 131 12.89 5.36 9.68
C MET A 131 13.78 4.88 8.53
N ARG A 132 13.31 3.90 7.75
CA ARG A 132 14.06 3.37 6.60
C ARG A 132 14.23 4.42 5.51
N ILE A 133 13.20 5.21 5.23
CA ILE A 133 13.27 6.22 4.17
C ILE A 133 14.17 7.39 4.58
N ASP A 134 14.12 7.81 5.84
CA ASP A 134 14.98 8.88 6.37
C ASP A 134 16.48 8.54 6.28
N THR A 135 16.83 7.24 6.25
CA THR A 135 18.20 6.74 6.13
C THR A 135 18.61 6.35 4.71
N THR A 136 17.66 6.12 3.80
CA THR A 136 17.94 5.59 2.44
C THR A 136 17.69 6.58 1.32
N VAL A 137 16.92 7.63 1.57
CA VAL A 137 16.54 8.65 0.58
C VAL A 137 17.09 10.00 1.02
N ARG A 138 17.62 10.76 0.06
CA ARG A 138 18.15 12.10 0.32
C ARG A 138 17.08 13.09 0.76
N ASP A 139 15.88 13.00 0.19
CA ASP A 139 14.77 13.89 0.52
C ASP A 139 14.26 13.62 1.94
N SER A 140 14.00 14.69 2.70
CA SER A 140 13.51 14.55 4.08
C SER A 140 12.01 14.24 4.08
N LEU A 141 11.63 13.14 4.71
CA LEU A 141 10.23 12.73 4.84
C LEU A 141 9.55 13.60 5.91
N LEU A 142 8.48 14.31 5.55
CA LEU A 142 7.77 15.23 6.45
C LEU A 142 6.48 14.64 7.01
N SER A 143 5.72 13.94 6.18
CA SER A 143 4.45 13.35 6.59
C SER A 143 4.13 12.12 5.73
N ALA A 144 3.41 11.16 6.29
CA ALA A 144 2.92 10.01 5.55
C ALA A 144 1.58 9.51 6.09
N VAL A 145 0.74 8.96 5.21
CA VAL A 145 -0.48 8.20 5.56
C VAL A 145 -0.47 6.86 4.83
N ASN A 146 -1.20 5.87 5.34
CA ASN A 146 -1.39 4.62 4.60
C ASN A 146 -2.13 4.86 3.26
N ALA A 147 -1.88 4.00 2.27
CA ALA A 147 -2.44 4.16 0.92
C ALA A 147 -3.34 3.00 0.48
N ASN A 148 -2.92 2.20 -0.51
CA ASN A 148 -3.77 1.19 -1.14
C ASN A 148 -4.23 0.10 -0.16
N PHE A 149 -5.42 -0.45 -0.43
CA PHE A 149 -5.78 -1.76 0.07
C PHE A 149 -4.83 -2.82 -0.49
N TRP A 150 -4.81 -4.00 0.12
CA TRP A 150 -3.93 -5.08 -0.29
C TRP A 150 -4.61 -6.45 -0.14
N ARG A 151 -4.20 -7.41 -0.97
CA ARG A 151 -4.77 -8.76 -0.97
C ARG A 151 -4.21 -9.54 0.22
N ALA A 152 -5.10 -10.07 1.05
CA ALA A 152 -4.69 -11.08 2.05
C ALA A 152 -3.97 -12.24 1.34
N TYR A 153 -2.99 -12.84 2.01
CA TYR A 153 -2.11 -13.92 1.50
C TYR A 153 -1.03 -13.46 0.51
N ARG A 154 -1.40 -12.78 -0.60
CA ARG A 154 -0.41 -12.30 -1.59
C ARG A 154 0.35 -11.07 -1.12
N ASN A 155 -0.21 -10.29 -0.20
CA ASN A 155 0.35 -9.04 0.33
C ASN A 155 0.62 -7.95 -0.72
N THR A 156 0.13 -8.13 -1.95
CA THR A 156 0.22 -7.16 -3.04
C THR A 156 -0.85 -6.09 -2.90
N ALA A 157 -0.52 -4.87 -3.33
CA ALA A 157 -1.49 -3.79 -3.39
C ALA A 157 -2.62 -4.11 -4.38
N ILE A 158 -3.82 -3.64 -4.07
CA ILE A 158 -4.99 -3.73 -4.95
C ILE A 158 -5.12 -2.40 -5.70
N GLY A 159 -5.33 -2.48 -7.01
CA GLY A 159 -5.41 -1.31 -7.88
C GLY A 159 -4.04 -0.82 -8.38
N PRO A 160 -4.03 0.16 -9.29
CA PRO A 160 -2.80 0.78 -9.78
C PRO A 160 -1.93 1.29 -8.63
N LEU A 161 -0.63 0.98 -8.73
CA LEU A 161 0.41 1.48 -7.84
C LEU A 161 1.62 1.86 -8.68
N VAL A 162 1.99 3.14 -8.65
CA VAL A 162 3.11 3.68 -9.43
C VAL A 162 4.02 4.45 -8.49
N LEU A 163 5.33 4.22 -8.59
CA LEU A 163 6.34 4.85 -7.75
C LEU A 163 7.47 5.38 -8.62
N ASN A 164 7.65 6.71 -8.61
CA ASN A 164 8.61 7.42 -9.47
C ASN A 164 8.51 7.05 -10.97
N GLY A 165 7.28 6.82 -11.46
CA GLY A 165 6.98 6.46 -12.84
C GLY A 165 7.14 4.98 -13.18
N GLU A 166 7.71 4.18 -12.27
CA GLU A 166 7.73 2.72 -12.38
C GLU A 166 6.42 2.14 -11.89
N VAL A 167 5.82 1.27 -12.70
CA VAL A 167 4.58 0.58 -12.34
C VAL A 167 4.90 -0.60 -11.45
N ILE A 168 4.25 -0.69 -10.30
CA ILE A 168 4.38 -1.82 -9.37
C ILE A 168 3.19 -2.76 -9.53
N GLN A 169 1.98 -2.20 -9.64
CA GLN A 169 0.73 -2.92 -9.86
C GLN A 169 -0.05 -2.21 -10.97
N MET A 170 -0.53 -2.97 -11.95
CA MET A 170 -1.34 -2.45 -13.07
C MET A 170 -2.83 -2.58 -12.82
N GLY A 171 -3.26 -3.74 -12.29
CA GLY A 171 -4.64 -4.18 -12.34
C GLY A 171 -5.56 -3.27 -11.55
N ASN A 172 -6.57 -2.72 -12.23
CA ASN A 172 -7.67 -2.05 -11.55
C ASN A 172 -8.64 -3.10 -10.99
N GLU A 173 -9.10 -2.89 -9.75
CA GLU A 173 -10.04 -3.79 -9.11
C GLU A 173 -11.45 -3.24 -9.30
N LYS A 174 -12.31 -4.02 -9.96
CA LYS A 174 -13.69 -3.64 -10.25
C LYS A 174 -13.78 -2.29 -10.98
N LYS A 175 -14.23 -1.24 -10.29
CA LYS A 175 -14.36 0.14 -10.80
C LYS A 175 -13.76 1.14 -9.81
N TRP A 176 -12.72 0.72 -9.09
CA TRP A 176 -12.12 1.55 -8.05
C TRP A 176 -11.51 2.81 -8.63
N THR A 177 -11.53 3.85 -7.80
CA THR A 177 -10.96 5.15 -8.15
C THR A 177 -9.48 5.18 -7.76
N SER A 178 -8.65 5.68 -8.68
CA SER A 178 -7.21 5.86 -8.46
C SER A 178 -6.87 7.35 -8.46
N ALA A 179 -5.87 7.72 -7.67
CA ALA A 179 -5.28 9.05 -7.65
C ALA A 179 -3.89 8.98 -8.29
N PHE A 180 -3.74 9.65 -9.43
CA PHE A 180 -2.47 9.80 -10.13
C PHE A 180 -1.89 11.20 -9.88
N PHE A 181 -0.56 11.28 -9.76
CA PHE A 181 0.16 12.52 -9.51
C PHE A 181 1.16 12.76 -10.62
N ASP A 182 1.12 13.98 -11.18
CA ASP A 182 2.12 14.42 -12.14
C ASP A 182 3.43 14.82 -11.44
N SER A 183 4.46 15.12 -12.24
CA SER A 183 5.76 15.59 -11.73
C SER A 183 5.71 16.91 -10.95
N LYS A 184 4.59 17.65 -11.01
CA LYS A 184 4.34 18.91 -10.30
C LYS A 184 3.43 18.71 -9.08
N ASN A 185 3.23 17.46 -8.63
CA ASN A 185 2.37 17.07 -7.51
C ASN A 185 0.87 17.32 -7.74
N LYS A 186 0.41 17.64 -8.96
CA LYS A 186 -1.03 17.80 -9.21
C LYS A 186 -1.72 16.45 -9.18
N MET A 187 -2.79 16.37 -8.40
CA MET A 187 -3.56 15.15 -8.20
C MET A 187 -4.70 15.05 -9.21
N TYR A 188 -4.87 13.88 -9.82
CA TYR A 188 -5.93 13.54 -10.76
C TYR A 188 -6.64 12.28 -10.27
N LEU A 189 -7.93 12.42 -9.92
CA LEU A 189 -8.76 11.30 -9.51
C LEU A 189 -9.59 10.83 -10.70
N GLY A 190 -9.62 9.53 -10.89
CA GLY A 190 -10.39 8.91 -11.96
C GLY A 190 -10.34 7.39 -11.90
N ARG A 191 -11.11 6.75 -12.78
CA ARG A 191 -11.12 5.29 -12.92
C ARG A 191 -10.15 4.93 -14.04
N TYR A 192 -8.88 5.00 -13.71
CA TYR A 192 -7.82 4.79 -14.69
C TYR A 192 -7.46 3.30 -14.80
N ASP A 193 -7.67 2.73 -15.98
CA ASP A 193 -7.13 1.42 -16.31
C ASP A 193 -5.74 1.61 -16.91
N LEU A 194 -4.74 1.11 -16.19
CA LEU A 194 -3.35 1.19 -16.60
C LEU A 194 -3.03 0.04 -17.56
N GLN A 195 -2.59 0.39 -18.77
CA GLN A 195 -2.17 -0.56 -19.79
C GLN A 195 -0.68 -0.41 -20.06
N GLY A 196 -0.05 -1.47 -20.54
CA GLY A 196 1.38 -1.48 -20.87
C GLY A 196 1.61 -2.05 -22.26
N ILE A 197 2.51 -1.44 -23.00
CA ILE A 197 2.98 -1.91 -24.29
C ILE A 197 4.51 -1.82 -24.37
N ILE A 198 5.10 -2.71 -25.15
CA ILE A 198 6.47 -2.65 -25.62
C ILE A 198 6.40 -2.43 -27.13
N ARG A 199 7.14 -1.46 -27.64
CA ARG A 199 7.30 -1.21 -29.06
C ARG A 199 8.76 -1.44 -29.46
N THR A 200 8.99 -2.15 -30.56
CA THR A 200 10.33 -2.34 -31.13
C THR A 200 10.75 -1.12 -31.97
N GLU A 201 12.01 -1.07 -32.41
CA GLU A 201 12.46 -0.09 -33.41
C GLU A 201 11.72 -0.23 -34.75
N SER A 202 11.38 -1.47 -35.15
CA SER A 202 10.58 -1.75 -36.35
C SER A 202 9.12 -1.26 -36.24
N GLY A 203 8.66 -0.89 -35.04
CA GLY A 203 7.31 -0.38 -34.80
C GLY A 203 6.29 -1.43 -34.36
N GLU A 204 6.67 -2.71 -34.29
CA GLU A 204 5.82 -3.78 -33.76
C GLU A 204 5.50 -3.53 -32.28
N LYS A 205 4.28 -3.87 -31.86
CA LYS A 205 3.78 -3.61 -30.50
C LYS A 205 3.33 -4.89 -29.83
N TYR A 206 3.81 -5.10 -28.62
CA TYR A 206 3.43 -6.22 -27.76
C TYR A 206 2.82 -5.69 -26.47
N ARG A 207 1.74 -6.34 -26.01
CA ARG A 207 1.08 -5.96 -24.76
C ARG A 207 1.84 -6.51 -23.57
N ILE A 208 2.06 -5.67 -22.56
CA ILE A 208 2.50 -6.10 -21.24
C ILE A 208 1.25 -6.58 -20.50
N SER A 209 1.19 -7.87 -20.20
CA SER A 209 0.06 -8.50 -19.55
C SER A 209 0.14 -8.40 -18.03
N TYR A 210 1.36 -8.41 -17.47
CA TYR A 210 1.58 -8.44 -16.03
C TYR A 210 2.79 -7.58 -15.64
N THR A 211 2.77 -7.09 -14.40
CA THR A 211 3.90 -6.33 -13.83
C THR A 211 4.23 -6.85 -12.45
N ASN A 212 5.49 -7.22 -12.23
CA ASN A 212 6.00 -7.79 -10.98
C ASN A 212 5.27 -9.05 -10.48
N GLU A 213 4.60 -9.76 -11.38
CA GLU A 213 3.97 -11.06 -11.12
C GLU A 213 3.78 -11.85 -12.42
N ARG A 214 3.62 -13.17 -12.28
CA ARG A 214 3.38 -14.11 -13.39
C ARG A 214 2.35 -15.16 -12.98
N PRO A 215 1.06 -14.89 -13.22
CA PRO A 215 -0.01 -15.84 -12.92
C PRO A 215 -0.26 -16.87 -14.04
N SER A 216 0.32 -16.69 -15.23
CA SER A 216 0.18 -17.58 -16.40
C SER A 216 1.53 -17.80 -17.07
N VAL A 217 1.68 -18.87 -17.85
CA VAL A 217 2.87 -19.10 -18.72
C VAL A 217 2.85 -18.23 -19.98
N ASP A 218 1.69 -17.69 -20.35
CA ASP A 218 1.47 -16.92 -21.57
C ASP A 218 1.42 -15.41 -21.31
N GLY A 219 1.67 -14.62 -22.34
CA GLY A 219 1.78 -13.17 -22.31
C GLY A 219 3.09 -12.68 -21.71
N ILE A 220 3.34 -11.39 -21.86
CA ILE A 220 4.58 -10.74 -21.39
C ILE A 220 4.41 -10.23 -19.96
N ALA A 221 5.38 -10.51 -19.09
CA ALA A 221 5.49 -9.93 -17.76
C ALA A 221 6.70 -9.00 -17.67
N LEU A 222 6.51 -7.80 -17.12
CA LEU A 222 7.61 -6.87 -16.87
C LEU A 222 7.92 -6.83 -15.38
N TYR A 223 9.19 -7.01 -15.03
CA TYR A 223 9.69 -6.94 -13.67
C TYR A 223 10.64 -5.76 -13.51
N ASN A 224 10.42 -4.97 -12.48
CA ASN A 224 11.40 -4.00 -11.97
C ASN A 224 11.88 -4.45 -10.59
N LEU A 225 12.67 -3.62 -9.91
CA LEU A 225 13.27 -3.95 -8.61
C LEU A 225 12.25 -4.35 -7.53
N TYR A 226 10.99 -3.90 -7.64
CA TYR A 226 9.95 -4.29 -6.68
C TYR A 226 9.53 -5.76 -6.84
N GLY A 227 9.70 -6.35 -8.03
CA GLY A 227 9.48 -7.77 -8.27
C GLY A 227 10.58 -8.68 -7.71
N GLY A 228 11.76 -8.11 -7.43
CA GLY A 228 12.91 -8.81 -6.87
C GLY A 228 14.24 -8.35 -7.49
N THR A 229 15.35 -8.72 -6.86
CA THR A 229 16.70 -8.48 -7.37
C THR A 229 17.11 -9.46 -8.47
N SER A 230 16.36 -10.55 -8.65
CA SER A 230 16.51 -11.53 -9.71
C SER A 230 15.15 -12.15 -10.04
N ILE A 231 14.95 -12.63 -11.27
CA ILE A 231 13.73 -13.30 -11.73
C ILE A 231 14.08 -14.71 -12.21
N PRO A 232 13.48 -15.78 -11.65
CA PRO A 232 12.49 -15.77 -10.56
C PRO A 232 13.04 -15.25 -9.22
N HIS A 233 12.19 -14.54 -8.47
CA HIS A 233 12.46 -14.12 -7.09
C HIS A 233 11.83 -15.11 -6.11
N VAL A 234 12.57 -15.51 -5.08
CA VAL A 234 12.06 -16.29 -3.95
C VAL A 234 12.09 -15.42 -2.70
N PRO A 235 10.92 -15.13 -2.07
CA PRO A 235 10.89 -14.30 -0.87
C PRO A 235 11.60 -14.95 0.32
N ASN A 236 12.47 -14.21 1.01
CA ASN A 236 13.22 -14.70 2.18
C ASN A 236 12.34 -15.32 3.26
N MET A 237 11.13 -14.79 3.51
CA MET A 237 10.22 -15.33 4.51
C MET A 237 9.84 -16.80 4.25
N GLN A 238 9.80 -17.23 2.98
CA GLN A 238 9.56 -18.64 2.64
C GLN A 238 10.81 -19.50 2.83
N LEU A 239 11.99 -18.90 2.78
CA LEU A 239 13.26 -19.57 3.06
C LEU A 239 13.44 -19.72 4.57
N ASP A 240 13.17 -18.67 5.34
CA ASP A 240 13.28 -18.67 6.80
C ASP A 240 12.37 -19.75 7.41
N LYS A 241 11.09 -19.81 7.02
CA LYS A 241 10.18 -20.86 7.49
C LYS A 241 10.62 -22.28 7.08
N ALA A 242 11.06 -22.45 5.84
CA ALA A 242 11.50 -23.76 5.35
C ALA A 242 12.78 -24.21 6.07
N ALA A 243 13.67 -23.27 6.41
CA ALA A 243 14.88 -23.53 7.15
C ALA A 243 14.60 -23.81 8.64
N GLU A 244 13.65 -23.09 9.25
CA GLU A 244 13.14 -23.39 10.61
C GLU A 244 12.52 -24.79 10.68
N GLU A 245 11.65 -25.15 9.73
CA GLU A 245 11.06 -26.50 9.64
C GLU A 245 12.13 -27.59 9.44
N PHE A 246 13.20 -27.30 8.69
CA PHE A 246 14.32 -28.23 8.52
C PHE A 246 15.10 -28.43 9.82
N LEU A 247 15.39 -27.35 10.56
CA LEU A 247 16.06 -27.39 11.85
C LEU A 247 15.26 -28.16 12.91
N GLU A 248 13.94 -27.94 12.99
CA GLU A 248 13.06 -28.66 13.92
C GLU A 248 13.07 -30.18 13.69
N ASN A 249 13.35 -30.61 12.46
CA ASN A 249 13.39 -32.03 12.07
C ASN A 249 14.83 -32.61 12.06
N ARG A 250 15.85 -31.84 12.46
CA ARG A 250 17.25 -32.31 12.46
C ARG A 250 17.58 -33.11 13.74
N PRO A 251 18.28 -34.25 13.64
CA PRO A 251 18.73 -35.01 14.81
C PRO A 251 19.77 -34.24 15.65
N GLN A 252 19.67 -34.36 16.99
CA GLN A 252 20.43 -33.65 18.04
C GLN A 252 21.93 -34.03 18.13
N SER A 253 22.72 -33.84 17.07
CA SER A 253 24.16 -34.05 17.15
C SER A 253 24.94 -33.12 16.22
N ALA A 254 24.99 -31.84 16.56
CA ALA A 254 26.02 -30.90 16.13
C ALA A 254 25.87 -29.65 17.01
N GLU A 255 26.71 -29.49 18.02
CA GLU A 255 26.82 -28.24 18.78
C GLU A 255 28.19 -27.62 18.46
N ASP A 256 28.26 -26.85 17.37
CA ASP A 256 29.33 -25.88 17.14
C ASP A 256 28.76 -24.61 16.48
N SER A 257 28.84 -23.49 17.20
CA SER A 257 28.07 -22.26 16.94
C SER A 257 28.51 -21.48 15.70
N THR A 258 29.69 -21.76 15.13
CA THR A 258 30.17 -21.05 13.92
C THR A 258 29.93 -21.80 12.62
N GLU A 259 29.87 -23.13 12.68
CA GLU A 259 29.53 -23.98 11.54
C GLU A 259 28.02 -23.94 11.25
N GLU A 260 27.18 -23.77 12.28
CA GLU A 260 25.72 -23.67 12.15
C GLU A 260 25.25 -22.46 11.35
N GLU A 261 25.84 -21.27 11.52
CA GLU A 261 25.44 -20.07 10.77
C GLU A 261 25.76 -20.21 9.28
N LEU A 262 26.93 -20.79 8.95
CA LEU A 262 27.35 -21.10 7.58
C LEU A 262 26.49 -22.19 6.94
N ASP A 263 26.15 -23.25 7.67
CA ASP A 263 25.24 -24.32 7.23
C ASP A 263 23.85 -23.77 6.92
N MET A 264 23.34 -22.86 7.76
CA MET A 264 22.03 -22.24 7.56
C MET A 264 21.98 -21.31 6.35
N GLU A 265 23.05 -20.55 6.09
CA GLU A 265 23.11 -19.69 4.90
C GLU A 265 23.19 -20.52 3.61
N GLN A 266 24.01 -21.58 3.61
CA GLN A 266 24.11 -22.52 2.48
C GLN A 266 22.78 -23.24 2.23
N LEU A 267 22.15 -23.77 3.28
CA LEU A 267 20.83 -24.41 3.20
C LEU A 267 19.78 -23.46 2.61
N LYS A 268 19.74 -22.21 3.07
CA LYS A 268 18.81 -21.21 2.51
C LYS A 268 19.10 -20.93 1.03
N ALA A 269 20.37 -20.89 0.62
CA ALA A 269 20.75 -20.70 -0.77
C ALA A 269 20.31 -21.89 -1.65
N GLU A 270 20.50 -23.13 -1.19
CA GLU A 270 20.06 -24.34 -1.89
C GLU A 270 18.54 -24.42 -1.99
N LEU A 271 17.82 -24.16 -0.89
CA LEU A 271 16.35 -24.09 -0.88
C LEU A 271 15.84 -23.01 -1.83
N ALA A 272 16.53 -21.87 -1.91
CA ALA A 272 16.18 -20.80 -2.84
C ALA A 272 16.39 -21.21 -4.29
N GLU A 273 17.49 -21.90 -4.60
CA GLU A 273 17.77 -22.42 -5.94
C GLU A 273 16.72 -23.44 -6.37
N MET A 274 16.40 -24.43 -5.52
CA MET A 274 15.36 -25.43 -5.82
C MET A 274 13.99 -24.78 -6.05
N LYS A 275 13.62 -23.79 -5.23
CA LYS A 275 12.37 -23.02 -5.41
C LYS A 275 12.40 -22.16 -6.68
N ARG A 276 13.56 -21.65 -7.09
CA ARG A 276 13.71 -20.92 -8.36
C ARG A 276 13.54 -21.87 -9.55
N GLN A 277 14.16 -23.05 -9.52
CA GLN A 277 14.07 -24.04 -10.60
C GLN A 277 12.65 -24.56 -10.82
N SER A 278 11.86 -24.70 -9.74
CA SER A 278 10.45 -25.08 -9.82
C SER A 278 9.50 -23.92 -10.19
N ASN A 279 10.01 -22.69 -10.31
CA ASN A 279 9.19 -21.53 -10.64
C ASN A 279 8.80 -21.51 -12.13
N ILE A 280 7.56 -21.12 -12.40
CA ILE A 280 7.01 -20.94 -13.76
C ILE A 280 7.86 -20.00 -14.64
N GLU A 281 8.56 -19.04 -14.04
CA GLU A 281 9.46 -18.11 -14.74
C GLU A 281 10.75 -18.77 -15.19
N TYR A 282 11.25 -19.80 -14.50
CA TYR A 282 12.58 -20.35 -14.74
C TYR A 282 12.83 -20.75 -16.21
N PRO A 283 11.95 -21.52 -16.89
CA PRO A 283 12.19 -21.91 -18.28
C PRO A 283 11.89 -20.81 -19.31
N LEU A 284 11.36 -19.65 -18.90
CA LEU A 284 10.96 -18.58 -19.82
C LEU A 284 12.16 -17.70 -20.22
N ILE A 285 12.09 -17.17 -21.44
CA ILE A 285 13.07 -16.22 -21.97
C ILE A 285 12.89 -14.87 -21.28
N LYS A 286 13.99 -14.30 -20.81
CA LYS A 286 14.05 -13.04 -20.07
C LYS A 286 15.00 -12.09 -20.78
N VAL A 287 14.46 -10.94 -21.16
CA VAL A 287 15.20 -9.86 -21.82
C VAL A 287 15.57 -8.83 -20.76
N GLN A 288 16.85 -8.68 -20.50
CA GLN A 288 17.38 -7.67 -19.60
C GLN A 288 17.44 -6.32 -20.31
N VAL A 289 16.75 -5.30 -19.80
CA VAL A 289 16.73 -3.97 -20.41
C VAL A 289 17.16 -2.89 -19.42
N ARG A 290 17.94 -1.91 -19.89
CA ARG A 290 18.33 -0.73 -19.12
C ARG A 290 17.58 0.50 -19.61
N PHE A 291 16.97 1.25 -18.68
CA PHE A 291 16.27 2.47 -19.03
C PHE A 291 17.26 3.56 -19.48
N LEU A 292 17.02 4.16 -20.65
CA LEU A 292 17.78 5.31 -21.16
C LEU A 292 17.21 6.65 -20.68
N ARG A 293 15.97 6.64 -20.15
CA ARG A 293 15.31 7.78 -19.51
C ARG A 293 14.61 7.33 -18.24
N SER A 294 14.36 8.27 -17.33
CA SER A 294 13.56 7.96 -16.13
C SER A 294 12.17 7.45 -16.53
N PRO A 295 11.71 6.32 -15.96
CA PRO A 295 10.36 5.83 -16.19
C PRO A 295 9.31 6.89 -15.89
N THR A 296 8.25 6.95 -16.69
CA THR A 296 7.14 7.88 -16.52
C THR A 296 5.92 7.31 -17.21
N VAL A 297 4.81 7.18 -16.48
CA VAL A 297 3.54 6.74 -17.08
C VAL A 297 3.07 7.79 -18.07
N ASN A 298 2.44 7.34 -19.15
CA ASN A 298 2.00 8.08 -20.33
C ASN A 298 3.10 8.51 -21.31
N LYS A 299 4.38 8.25 -21.00
CA LYS A 299 5.50 8.49 -21.92
C LYS A 299 6.17 7.19 -22.35
N GLU A 300 6.66 7.16 -23.58
CA GLU A 300 7.55 6.09 -24.02
C GLU A 300 8.93 6.23 -23.35
N VAL A 301 9.42 5.11 -22.81
CA VAL A 301 10.71 4.99 -22.16
C VAL A 301 11.59 4.15 -23.09
N PRO A 302 12.60 4.76 -23.75
CA PRO A 302 13.56 4.00 -24.53
C PRO A 302 14.46 3.18 -23.59
N CYS A 303 14.69 1.93 -23.95
CA CYS A 303 15.38 0.93 -23.16
C CYS A 303 16.37 0.17 -24.05
N LEU A 304 17.64 0.09 -23.62
CA LEU A 304 18.65 -0.70 -24.31
C LEU A 304 18.55 -2.16 -23.83
N VAL A 305 18.52 -3.11 -24.75
CA VAL A 305 18.63 -4.54 -24.43
C VAL A 305 20.08 -4.85 -24.11
N ASN A 306 20.33 -5.28 -22.87
CA ASN A 306 21.66 -5.66 -22.41
C ASN A 306 21.98 -7.11 -22.74
N ALA A 307 21.03 -8.02 -22.47
CA ALA A 307 21.19 -9.45 -22.58
C ALA A 307 19.83 -10.14 -22.70
N VAL A 308 19.83 -11.35 -23.23
CA VAL A 308 18.66 -12.24 -23.28
C VAL A 308 19.10 -13.60 -22.78
N ASP A 309 18.39 -14.13 -21.79
CA ASP A 309 18.78 -15.36 -21.10
C ASP A 309 17.54 -16.11 -20.56
N THR A 310 17.74 -17.31 -20.02
CA THR A 310 16.74 -18.14 -19.35
C THR A 310 17.17 -18.41 -17.90
N GLY A 311 16.44 -19.25 -17.16
CA GLY A 311 16.80 -19.58 -15.78
C GLY A 311 16.61 -18.38 -14.84
N THR A 312 17.62 -18.09 -14.00
CA THR A 312 17.61 -16.95 -13.07
C THR A 312 18.40 -15.77 -13.64
N VAL A 313 17.72 -14.66 -13.89
CA VAL A 313 18.34 -13.44 -14.43
C VAL A 313 18.34 -12.33 -13.37
N ALA A 314 19.50 -11.70 -13.14
CA ALA A 314 19.64 -10.59 -12.21
C ALA A 314 19.04 -9.29 -12.77
N MET A 315 18.40 -8.50 -11.89
CA MET A 315 17.81 -7.22 -12.24
C MET A 315 18.92 -6.22 -12.62
N PRO A 316 18.87 -5.61 -13.81
CA PRO A 316 19.87 -4.63 -14.22
C PRO A 316 19.77 -3.35 -13.42
N LEU A 317 20.90 -2.67 -13.23
CA LEU A 317 20.92 -1.34 -12.63
C LEU A 317 20.09 -0.37 -13.49
N ARG A 318 19.12 0.32 -12.87
CA ARG A 318 18.20 1.27 -13.54
C ARG A 318 17.51 0.65 -14.74
N GLY A 319 17.02 -0.58 -14.59
CA GLY A 319 16.36 -1.28 -15.68
C GLY A 319 15.25 -2.21 -15.21
N ALA A 320 14.86 -3.08 -16.12
CA ALA A 320 13.80 -4.06 -15.93
C ALA A 320 14.17 -5.38 -16.61
N ILE A 321 13.43 -6.42 -16.26
CA ILE A 321 13.43 -7.70 -16.97
C ILE A 321 12.07 -7.86 -17.66
N ILE A 322 12.08 -8.11 -18.96
CA ILE A 322 10.89 -8.48 -19.72
C ILE A 322 10.91 -10.00 -19.86
N SER A 323 10.00 -10.69 -19.15
CA SER A 323 9.80 -12.13 -19.30
C SER A 323 8.78 -12.41 -20.39
N LEU A 324 9.18 -13.20 -21.38
CA LEU A 324 8.40 -13.54 -22.56
C LEU A 324 7.68 -14.88 -22.32
N GLY A 325 6.36 -14.87 -22.47
CA GLY A 325 5.54 -16.08 -22.39
C GLY A 325 5.79 -17.05 -23.54
N ARG A 326 5.26 -18.27 -23.42
CA ARG A 326 5.42 -19.32 -24.45
C ARG A 326 4.75 -18.98 -25.78
N ASP A 327 3.78 -18.07 -25.75
CA ASP A 327 3.06 -17.51 -26.88
C ASP A 327 3.83 -16.41 -27.63
N PHE A 328 5.01 -16.00 -27.14
CA PHE A 328 5.82 -15.00 -27.82
C PHE A 328 6.51 -15.59 -29.07
N PRO A 329 6.47 -14.93 -30.24
CA PRO A 329 7.08 -15.45 -31.47
C PRO A 329 8.60 -15.56 -31.37
N ALA A 330 9.16 -16.75 -31.62
CA ALA A 330 10.58 -17.03 -31.49
C ALA A 330 11.46 -16.27 -32.51
N ASP A 331 10.92 -15.96 -33.69
CA ASP A 331 11.57 -15.17 -34.74
C ASP A 331 11.64 -13.67 -34.44
N LYS A 332 10.94 -13.22 -33.39
CA LYS A 332 10.84 -11.82 -32.96
C LYS A 332 11.58 -11.53 -31.66
N LEU A 333 12.44 -12.44 -31.22
CA LEU A 333 13.23 -12.27 -30.01
C LEU A 333 14.18 -11.08 -30.20
N PRO A 334 14.19 -10.10 -29.26
CA PRO A 334 15.17 -9.03 -29.30
C PRO A 334 16.57 -9.59 -29.04
N VAL A 335 17.59 -8.87 -29.50
CA VAL A 335 19.01 -9.20 -29.25
C VAL A 335 19.70 -8.09 -28.47
N ALA A 336 20.83 -8.41 -27.84
CA ALA A 336 21.65 -7.42 -27.15
C ALA A 336 22.07 -6.31 -28.12
N GLY A 337 21.87 -5.05 -27.70
CA GLY A 337 22.09 -3.87 -28.55
C GLY A 337 20.81 -3.24 -29.11
N ASP A 338 19.70 -3.98 -29.18
CA ASP A 338 18.43 -3.44 -29.66
C ASP A 338 17.87 -2.37 -28.71
N THR A 339 17.08 -1.45 -29.27
CA THR A 339 16.27 -0.52 -28.47
C THR A 339 14.80 -0.97 -28.44
N LEU A 340 14.27 -1.10 -27.22
CA LEU A 340 12.84 -1.31 -26.97
C LEU A 340 12.23 -0.06 -26.33
N PHE A 341 10.98 0.24 -26.63
CA PHE A 341 10.24 1.36 -26.08
C PHE A 341 9.12 0.85 -25.19
N ILE A 342 9.29 0.95 -23.88
CA ILE A 342 8.27 0.57 -22.91
C ILE A 342 7.36 1.76 -22.65
N ARG A 343 6.04 1.58 -22.73
CA ARG A 343 5.05 2.59 -22.35
C ARG A 343 3.95 1.98 -21.52
N TYR A 344 3.85 2.43 -20.28
CA TYR A 344 2.62 2.33 -19.51
C TYR A 344 1.78 3.56 -19.74
N TYR A 345 0.48 3.41 -19.91
CA TYR A 345 -0.42 4.53 -20.15
C TYR A 345 -1.81 4.32 -19.56
N THR A 346 -2.45 5.42 -19.19
CA THR A 346 -3.86 5.47 -18.82
C THR A 346 -4.65 5.86 -20.07
N ALA A 347 -5.73 5.13 -20.39
CA ALA A 347 -6.55 5.46 -21.56
C ALA A 347 -7.15 6.88 -21.44
N GLU A 348 -7.57 7.25 -20.23
CA GLU A 348 -7.97 8.61 -19.90
C GLU A 348 -6.74 9.42 -19.48
N LYS A 349 -6.59 10.66 -19.97
CA LYS A 349 -5.46 11.56 -19.64
C LYS A 349 -4.08 11.09 -20.11
N ASP A 350 -4.00 10.37 -21.23
CA ASP A 350 -2.76 9.85 -21.83
C ASP A 350 -1.69 10.91 -22.19
N THR A 351 -2.05 12.19 -22.21
CA THR A 351 -1.15 13.33 -22.45
C THR A 351 -0.44 13.82 -21.19
N ILE A 352 -0.92 13.45 -20.00
CA ILE A 352 -0.37 13.93 -18.73
C ILE A 352 0.65 12.91 -18.20
N PRO A 353 1.94 13.27 -18.07
CA PRO A 353 2.94 12.36 -17.52
C PRO A 353 2.74 12.17 -16.01
N PHE A 354 2.53 10.93 -15.59
CA PHE A 354 2.36 10.59 -14.18
C PHE A 354 3.59 9.90 -13.60
N VAL A 355 3.90 10.22 -12.34
CA VAL A 355 5.07 9.71 -11.62
C VAL A 355 4.70 9.00 -10.32
N GLN A 356 3.52 9.23 -9.77
CA GLN A 356 3.00 8.44 -8.65
C GLN A 356 1.55 8.05 -8.91
N ALA A 357 1.11 6.94 -8.35
CA ALA A 357 -0.29 6.58 -8.31
C ALA A 357 -0.59 5.71 -7.11
N VAL A 358 -1.74 5.94 -6.50
CA VAL A 358 -2.35 5.10 -5.46
C VAL A 358 -3.79 4.83 -5.82
N CYS A 359 -4.35 3.74 -5.30
CA CYS A 359 -5.73 3.34 -5.53
C CYS A 359 -6.47 3.15 -4.21
N GLY A 360 -7.76 3.46 -4.21
CA GLY A 360 -8.61 3.36 -3.04
C GLY A 360 -10.07 3.15 -3.41
N THR A 361 -10.90 3.00 -2.39
CA THR A 361 -12.34 2.96 -2.57
C THR A 361 -13.05 3.42 -1.30
N PRO A 362 -14.18 4.13 -1.40
CA PRO A 362 -14.67 4.76 -2.63
C PRO A 362 -14.11 6.15 -2.87
N ARG A 363 -14.36 6.68 -4.07
CA ARG A 363 -14.44 8.13 -4.23
C ARG A 363 -15.47 8.72 -3.28
N LEU A 364 -15.09 9.78 -2.58
CA LEU A 364 -15.90 10.47 -1.57
C LEU A 364 -16.56 11.73 -2.13
N ILE A 365 -15.82 12.47 -2.96
CA ILE A 365 -16.27 13.71 -3.59
C ILE A 365 -15.93 13.65 -5.08
N GLU A 366 -16.90 13.98 -5.91
CA GLU A 366 -16.74 14.17 -7.35
C GLU A 366 -17.26 15.55 -7.71
N SER A 367 -16.40 16.38 -8.32
CA SER A 367 -16.80 17.69 -8.82
C SER A 367 -17.44 18.61 -7.76
N GLY A 368 -16.95 18.56 -6.53
CA GLY A 368 -17.45 19.34 -5.39
C GLY A 368 -18.70 18.78 -4.70
N GLU A 369 -19.29 17.70 -5.22
CA GLU A 369 -20.45 17.03 -4.63
C GLU A 369 -20.01 15.88 -3.72
N VAL A 370 -20.49 15.89 -2.46
CA VAL A 370 -20.24 14.78 -1.52
C VAL A 370 -21.19 13.65 -1.87
N ARG A 371 -20.65 12.65 -2.55
CA ARG A 371 -21.39 11.46 -2.96
C ARG A 371 -20.44 10.28 -2.97
N GLN A 372 -20.40 9.54 -1.86
CA GLN A 372 -19.58 8.34 -1.80
C GLN A 372 -20.05 7.29 -2.81
N GLN A 373 -19.10 6.65 -3.50
CA GLN A 373 -19.38 5.77 -4.63
C GLN A 373 -19.24 4.27 -4.31
N ALA A 374 -19.24 3.87 -3.02
CA ALA A 374 -18.91 2.51 -2.58
C ALA A 374 -19.66 1.41 -3.33
N VAL A 375 -20.97 1.56 -3.49
CA VAL A 375 -21.80 0.56 -4.18
C VAL A 375 -21.42 0.46 -5.66
N SER A 376 -21.21 1.58 -6.34
CA SER A 376 -20.84 1.61 -7.76
C SER A 376 -19.41 1.13 -8.02
N GLU A 377 -18.52 1.27 -7.03
CA GLU A 377 -17.17 0.71 -7.02
C GLU A 377 -17.13 -0.74 -6.51
N GLY A 378 -18.29 -1.34 -6.23
CA GLY A 378 -18.44 -2.76 -5.93
C GLY A 378 -18.18 -3.16 -4.48
N SER A 379 -18.31 -2.23 -3.54
CA SER A 379 -18.41 -2.50 -2.10
C SER A 379 -19.87 -2.43 -1.65
N ARG A 380 -20.39 -3.54 -1.11
CA ARG A 380 -21.76 -3.66 -0.56
C ARG A 380 -21.78 -3.96 0.94
N ASN A 381 -20.62 -3.95 1.59
CA ASN A 381 -20.51 -4.29 2.99
C ASN A 381 -21.06 -3.14 3.86
N SER A 382 -22.17 -3.39 4.54
CA SER A 382 -22.86 -2.38 5.37
C SER A 382 -21.98 -1.81 6.48
N ARG A 383 -21.12 -2.63 7.09
CA ARG A 383 -20.15 -2.19 8.09
C ARG A 383 -19.11 -1.25 7.47
N PHE A 384 -18.58 -1.59 6.30
CA PHE A 384 -17.61 -0.73 5.62
C PHE A 384 -18.20 0.62 5.22
N ILE A 385 -19.48 0.66 4.82
CA ILE A 385 -20.12 1.89 4.33
C ILE A 385 -20.62 2.77 5.47
N GLY A 386 -21.44 2.19 6.35
CA GLY A 386 -22.28 2.93 7.29
C GLY A 386 -21.76 2.98 8.72
N HIS A 387 -20.74 2.20 9.11
CA HIS A 387 -20.18 2.29 10.45
C HIS A 387 -19.08 3.35 10.55
N ASN A 388 -19.02 3.97 11.72
CA ASN A 388 -17.90 4.79 12.17
C ASN A 388 -16.67 3.90 12.29
N LEU A 389 -15.75 4.05 11.34
CA LEU A 389 -14.47 3.35 11.32
C LEU A 389 -13.35 4.38 11.23
N PRO A 390 -12.12 4.02 11.62
CA PRO A 390 -10.93 4.77 11.24
C PRO A 390 -10.86 4.89 9.71
N ARG A 391 -10.58 6.10 9.22
CA ARG A 391 -10.53 6.39 7.78
C ARG A 391 -9.28 7.18 7.46
N THR A 392 -8.71 6.87 6.32
CA THR A 392 -7.70 7.69 5.66
C THR A 392 -8.25 8.13 4.32
N ALA A 393 -8.07 9.40 3.97
CA ALA A 393 -8.46 9.92 2.67
C ALA A 393 -7.44 10.93 2.14
N ILE A 394 -7.53 11.15 0.84
CA ILE A 394 -6.79 12.19 0.14
C ILE A 394 -7.74 13.02 -0.71
N GLY A 395 -7.36 14.25 -1.02
CA GLY A 395 -8.16 15.09 -1.91
C GLY A 395 -7.41 16.30 -2.43
N THR A 396 -8.00 16.97 -3.41
CA THR A 396 -7.46 18.17 -4.04
C THR A 396 -8.55 19.21 -4.28
N ASN A 397 -8.16 20.48 -4.39
CA ASN A 397 -9.10 21.57 -4.68
C ASN A 397 -9.36 21.67 -6.19
N THR A 398 -10.35 22.49 -6.58
CA THR A 398 -10.74 22.66 -7.99
C THR A 398 -9.55 23.02 -8.89
N ARG A 399 -8.64 23.86 -8.39
CA ARG A 399 -7.47 24.35 -9.12
C ARG A 399 -6.25 23.42 -9.07
N LYS A 400 -6.30 22.32 -8.31
CA LYS A 400 -5.17 21.40 -8.06
C LYS A 400 -3.92 22.10 -7.52
N THR A 401 -4.13 23.12 -6.68
CA THR A 401 -3.06 23.88 -6.01
C THR A 401 -2.87 23.44 -4.56
N LYS A 402 -3.79 22.65 -4.01
CA LYS A 402 -3.70 22.07 -2.68
C LYS A 402 -3.99 20.59 -2.72
N ASN A 403 -3.23 19.81 -1.95
CA ASN A 403 -3.49 18.41 -1.69
C ASN A 403 -3.66 18.21 -0.19
N TRP A 404 -4.63 17.39 0.20
CA TRP A 404 -4.85 16.99 1.59
C TRP A 404 -4.57 15.50 1.78
N LEU A 405 -3.90 15.17 2.87
CA LEU A 405 -3.80 13.82 3.45
C LEU A 405 -4.53 13.89 4.79
N VAL A 406 -5.54 13.06 5.00
CA VAL A 406 -6.44 13.18 6.16
C VAL A 406 -6.65 11.83 6.82
N LEU A 407 -6.55 11.82 8.14
CA LEU A 407 -6.85 10.70 9.02
C LEU A 407 -7.99 11.09 9.97
N VAL A 408 -8.93 10.19 10.16
CA VAL A 408 -9.87 10.23 11.29
C VAL A 408 -9.51 9.10 12.26
N ASP A 409 -9.15 9.47 13.49
CA ASP A 409 -8.55 8.58 14.49
C ASP A 409 -9.46 7.40 14.87
N PRO A 410 -8.90 6.21 15.14
CA PRO A 410 -9.57 5.15 15.92
C PRO A 410 -9.85 5.44 17.41
N SER A 411 -9.22 6.42 18.04
CA SER A 411 -9.14 6.47 19.51
C SER A 411 -10.45 6.90 20.22
N GLY A 412 -11.23 5.89 20.62
CA GLY A 412 -12.43 6.00 21.47
C GLY A 412 -13.62 5.19 20.96
N LYS A 413 -14.41 4.56 21.85
CA LYS A 413 -15.63 3.85 21.44
C LYS A 413 -16.59 4.82 20.71
N GLY A 414 -16.77 4.61 19.41
CA GLY A 414 -17.69 5.38 18.56
C GLY A 414 -17.09 6.54 17.75
N ARG A 415 -15.78 6.79 17.84
CA ARG A 415 -15.11 8.02 17.31
C ARG A 415 -14.36 7.87 15.97
N GLY A 416 -14.85 7.01 15.06
CA GLY A 416 -14.44 7.00 13.65
C GLY A 416 -15.48 7.67 12.74
N ALA A 417 -15.26 7.71 11.43
CA ALA A 417 -16.19 8.30 10.47
C ALA A 417 -16.88 7.25 9.58
N THR A 418 -18.17 7.48 9.28
CA THR A 418 -18.81 6.88 8.10
C THR A 418 -18.21 7.47 6.82
N LEU A 419 -18.46 6.84 5.67
CA LEU A 419 -17.98 7.38 4.39
C LEU A 419 -18.59 8.75 4.07
N ASP A 420 -19.87 8.97 4.40
CA ASP A 420 -20.52 10.27 4.21
C ASP A 420 -19.94 11.35 5.13
N GLN A 421 -19.64 11.00 6.38
CA GLN A 421 -18.97 11.91 7.32
C GLN A 421 -17.56 12.25 6.84
N MET A 422 -16.82 11.27 6.33
CA MET A 422 -15.50 11.49 5.75
C MET A 422 -15.57 12.43 4.55
N GLY A 423 -16.54 12.23 3.64
CA GLY A 423 -16.77 13.15 2.53
C GLY A 423 -17.11 14.57 2.99
N ALA A 424 -17.93 14.71 4.04
CA ALA A 424 -18.24 16.02 4.62
C ALA A 424 -17.00 16.71 5.24
N ILE A 425 -16.15 15.96 5.94
CA ILE A 425 -14.85 16.45 6.47
C ILE A 425 -13.97 16.95 5.32
N MET A 426 -13.79 16.14 4.27
CA MET A 426 -12.98 16.50 3.11
C MET A 426 -13.51 17.76 2.40
N LYS A 427 -14.84 17.86 2.20
CA LYS A 427 -15.46 19.06 1.60
C LYS A 427 -15.23 20.30 2.47
N LYS A 428 -15.32 20.15 3.79
CA LYS A 428 -15.10 21.25 4.73
C LYS A 428 -13.64 21.73 4.72
N LEU A 429 -12.68 20.84 4.51
CA LEU A 429 -11.26 21.18 4.30
C LEU A 429 -11.02 21.91 2.96
N GLY A 430 -11.98 21.88 2.02
CA GLY A 430 -11.90 22.54 0.72
C GLY A 430 -11.63 21.59 -0.45
N ALA A 431 -11.73 20.27 -0.22
CA ALA A 431 -11.59 19.29 -1.30
C ALA A 431 -12.76 19.40 -2.28
N HIS A 432 -12.41 19.50 -3.55
CA HIS A 432 -13.32 19.41 -4.68
C HIS A 432 -13.42 17.97 -5.21
N ASP A 433 -12.32 17.23 -5.13
CA ASP A 433 -12.26 15.81 -5.43
C ASP A 433 -11.55 15.10 -4.28
N ALA A 434 -12.10 13.97 -3.82
CA ALA A 434 -11.54 13.23 -2.69
C ALA A 434 -11.76 11.71 -2.82
N LEU A 435 -10.79 10.94 -2.33
CA LEU A 435 -10.73 9.49 -2.39
C LEU A 435 -10.48 8.92 -0.99
N ASN A 436 -11.27 7.93 -0.58
CA ASN A 436 -10.98 7.11 0.59
C ASN A 436 -9.91 6.06 0.26
N LEU A 437 -8.94 5.92 1.15
CA LEU A 437 -7.85 4.93 1.07
C LEU A 437 -8.14 3.75 2.01
N ASP A 438 -7.17 2.84 2.19
CA ASP A 438 -7.32 1.75 3.16
C ASP A 438 -7.62 2.31 4.56
N GLY A 439 -8.47 1.60 5.31
CA GLY A 439 -9.05 2.08 6.55
C GLY A 439 -8.93 1.09 7.70
N GLY A 440 -9.72 1.30 8.75
CA GLY A 440 -9.71 0.41 9.91
C GLY A 440 -8.34 0.36 10.57
N GLY A 441 -7.83 -0.84 10.89
CA GLY A 441 -6.53 -1.02 11.54
C GLY A 441 -5.32 -0.59 10.72
N SER A 442 -5.48 -0.29 9.43
CA SER A 442 -4.43 0.28 8.58
C SER A 442 -4.34 1.81 8.69
N SER A 443 -5.36 2.49 9.22
CA SER A 443 -5.43 3.95 9.24
C SER A 443 -4.40 4.51 10.20
N MET A 444 -3.45 5.28 9.67
CA MET A 444 -2.38 5.87 10.46
C MET A 444 -1.75 7.04 9.71
N MET A 445 -1.29 8.03 10.48
CA MET A 445 -0.59 9.21 9.97
C MET A 445 0.67 9.44 10.80
N MET A 446 1.77 9.67 10.11
CA MET A 446 3.02 10.14 10.69
C MET A 446 3.23 11.59 10.27
N VAL A 447 3.61 12.45 11.21
CA VAL A 447 4.04 13.83 10.95
C VAL A 447 5.37 14.04 11.66
N CYS A 448 6.39 14.47 10.93
CA CYS A 448 7.74 14.72 11.44
C CYS A 448 8.31 13.57 12.29
N GLY A 449 8.06 12.32 11.87
CA GLY A 449 8.55 11.11 12.55
C GLY A 449 7.69 10.64 13.74
N GLU A 450 6.59 11.32 14.05
CA GLU A 450 5.69 10.99 15.16
C GLU A 450 4.35 10.48 14.66
N ASN A 451 3.83 9.43 15.30
CA ASN A 451 2.48 8.95 15.06
C ASN A 451 1.49 9.86 15.78
N VAL A 452 0.63 10.53 15.02
CA VAL A 452 -0.31 11.55 15.54
C VAL A 452 -1.37 10.98 16.48
N CYS A 453 -1.68 9.68 16.41
CA CYS A 453 -2.70 9.05 17.25
C CYS A 453 -2.23 8.76 18.68
N ASN A 454 -0.92 8.55 18.88
CA ASN A 454 -0.35 8.17 20.17
C ASN A 454 0.84 9.02 20.60
N ASN A 455 1.19 10.05 19.81
CA ASN A 455 2.32 10.96 20.02
C ASN A 455 3.62 10.22 20.33
N SER A 456 3.90 9.15 19.59
CA SER A 456 5.09 8.32 19.77
C SER A 456 5.87 8.18 18.47
N ARG A 457 7.21 8.18 18.60
CA ARG A 457 8.15 7.85 17.53
C ARG A 457 8.41 6.34 17.43
N VAL A 458 7.98 5.57 18.43
CA VAL A 458 8.14 4.11 18.41
C VAL A 458 7.16 3.54 17.38
N PRO A 459 7.64 2.82 16.35
CA PRO A 459 6.77 2.27 15.32
C PRO A 459 5.66 1.39 15.91
N SER A 460 4.43 1.69 15.54
CA SER A 460 3.23 1.00 16.02
C SER A 460 2.25 0.72 14.87
N GLY A 461 1.13 0.08 15.18
CA GLY A 461 0.08 -0.20 14.21
C GLY A 461 0.32 -1.41 13.30
N ARG A 462 -0.59 -1.59 12.35
CA ARG A 462 -0.60 -2.72 11.42
C ARG A 462 0.46 -2.52 10.32
N ARG A 463 1.05 -3.63 9.87
CA ARG A 463 1.86 -3.63 8.64
C ARG A 463 0.97 -3.40 7.41
N ILE A 464 1.37 -2.50 6.54
CA ILE A 464 0.63 -2.08 5.34
C ILE A 464 1.49 -2.25 4.09
N SER A 465 0.84 -2.31 2.91
CA SER A 465 1.55 -2.54 1.64
C SER A 465 2.30 -1.30 1.15
N CYS A 466 1.68 -0.13 1.25
CA CYS A 466 2.28 1.15 0.85
C CYS A 466 1.72 2.34 1.64
N ALA A 467 2.46 3.43 1.62
CA ALA A 467 2.09 4.73 2.19
C ALA A 467 2.20 5.84 1.13
N LEU A 468 1.37 6.87 1.25
CA LEU A 468 1.49 8.11 0.50
C LEU A 468 2.12 9.16 1.42
N ALA A 469 3.13 9.85 0.92
CA ALA A 469 4.01 10.69 1.70
C ALA A 469 4.28 12.04 1.05
N VAL A 470 4.60 13.02 1.90
CA VAL A 470 5.10 14.34 1.52
C VAL A 470 6.55 14.45 1.97
N PHE A 471 7.41 14.80 1.01
CA PHE A 471 8.84 14.97 1.17
C PHE A 471 9.23 16.43 0.97
N ARG A 472 10.26 16.87 1.68
CA ARG A 472 11.05 18.06 1.33
C ARG A 472 12.21 17.63 0.45
N LYS A 473 12.25 18.13 -0.78
CA LYS A 473 13.40 17.98 -1.67
C LYS A 473 14.59 18.67 -1.04
N GLN A 474 15.66 17.92 -0.81
CA GLN A 474 16.92 18.56 -0.45
C GLN A 474 17.49 19.26 -1.70
N LYS A 475 17.94 20.51 -1.54
CA LYS A 475 18.61 21.20 -2.64
C LYS A 475 19.84 20.38 -3.03
N VAL A 476 20.00 20.12 -4.34
CA VAL A 476 21.30 19.77 -4.87
C VAL A 476 22.16 21.01 -4.62
N LEU A 477 23.11 20.94 -3.70
CA LEU A 477 24.21 21.89 -3.65
C LEU A 477 24.91 21.78 -5.01
N ARG A 478 24.50 22.59 -5.99
CA ARG A 478 25.44 23.02 -7.02
C ARG A 478 26.33 24.01 -6.29
N GLU A 479 27.49 23.55 -5.84
CA GLU A 479 28.56 24.47 -5.47
C GLU A 479 28.71 25.45 -6.64
N ARG A 480 28.51 26.74 -6.36
CA ARG A 480 28.83 27.79 -7.32
C ARG A 480 30.34 27.87 -7.42
N LEU A 481 30.95 27.01 -8.21
CA LEU A 481 32.34 27.16 -8.66
C LEU A 481 32.47 28.21 -9.79
N GLN A 482 31.65 29.27 -9.78
CA GLN A 482 31.68 30.32 -10.80
C GLN A 482 31.93 31.73 -10.25
N ASP A 483 32.06 31.91 -8.93
CA ASP A 483 32.29 33.24 -8.34
C ASP A 483 33.75 33.46 -7.87
N GLN A 484 34.73 32.69 -8.34
CA GLN A 484 36.16 32.89 -8.01
C GLN A 484 37.09 33.25 -9.18
N ASN A 485 36.59 33.36 -10.43
CA ASN A 485 37.41 33.78 -11.58
C ASN A 485 37.15 35.23 -12.04
N GLN A 486 36.72 36.12 -11.14
CA GLN A 486 36.61 37.57 -11.43
C GLN A 486 37.33 38.45 -10.40
N ALA A 487 38.33 37.90 -9.71
CA ALA A 487 39.25 38.69 -8.90
C ALA A 487 40.65 38.08 -9.00
N GLU A 488 41.31 38.32 -10.12
CA GLU A 488 42.77 38.52 -10.24
C GLU A 488 43.13 39.06 -11.62
#